data_AF-A0A8H7VAP5-F1
#
_entry.id   AF-A0A8H7VAP5-F1
#
_cell.length_a   1.000
_cell.length_b   1.000
_cell.length_c   1.000
_cell.angle_alpha   90.00
_cell.angle_beta   90.00
_cell.angle_gamma   90.00
#
_symmetry.space_group_name_H-M   'P 1'
#
loop_
_entity.id
_entity.type
_entity.pdbx_description
1 polymer ?
#
loop_
_entity_poly.entity_id
_entity_poly.type
_entity_poly.pdbx_seq_one_letter_code
_entity_poly.pdbx_strand_id
1 'polypeptide(L)'
;MSNYECSLQGIVIGQAQKEKFMQRLVGLCGNDSMVDLFEHELVFIPSTQSPVGPARNDDVVLRLQSKINNEKEYSMKYRQWFLCLQGNPEPQRARTVTVRPISRVQLSGDIFRFMKSLGY
;
A
#
# COMPACT_ATOMS: atom_id res chain seq x y z
N MET A 1 -12.01 -6.01 -14.45
CA MET A 1 -12.83 -5.84 -13.23
C MET A 1 -12.07 -4.93 -12.29
N SER A 2 -12.71 -3.89 -11.78
CA SER A 2 -12.09 -2.98 -10.80
C SER A 2 -12.15 -3.61 -9.42
N ASN A 3 -11.02 -3.66 -8.71
CA ASN A 3 -10.97 -4.13 -7.32
C ASN A 3 -11.21 -2.96 -6.38
N TYR A 4 -11.94 -3.21 -5.29
CA TYR A 4 -12.21 -2.21 -4.26
C TYR A 4 -11.69 -2.70 -2.92
N GLU A 5 -11.12 -1.77 -2.15
CA GLU A 5 -10.68 -1.98 -0.78
C GLU A 5 -11.66 -1.32 0.18
N CYS A 6 -12.09 -2.06 1.20
CA CYS A 6 -12.88 -1.56 2.32
C CYS A 6 -12.01 -1.59 3.58
N SER A 7 -11.81 -0.44 4.22
CA SER A 7 -10.96 -0.34 5.41
C SER A 7 -11.59 0.48 6.54
N LEU A 8 -11.19 0.11 7.76
CA LEU A 8 -11.42 0.82 9.00
C LEU A 8 -10.07 1.21 9.60
N GLN A 9 -10.00 2.38 10.22
CA GLN A 9 -8.79 2.89 10.83
C GLN A 9 -9.04 3.16 12.31
N GLY A 10 -8.03 2.90 13.13
CA GLY A 10 -8.07 3.13 14.56
C GLY A 10 -6.66 3.32 15.09
N ILE A 11 -6.55 3.96 16.26
CA ILE A 11 -5.27 4.27 16.88
C ILE A 11 -5.17 3.48 18.19
N VAL A 12 -4.05 2.78 18.38
CA VAL A 12 -3.72 2.11 19.64
C VAL A 12 -2.52 2.84 20.26
N ILE A 13 -2.73 3.45 21.42
CA ILE A 13 -1.74 4.28 22.09
C ILE A 13 -1.17 3.54 23.30
N GLY A 14 0.16 3.40 23.34
CA GLY A 14 0.87 2.79 24.46
C GLY A 14 1.08 1.29 24.31
N GLN A 15 2.19 0.81 24.88
CA GLN A 15 2.61 -0.58 24.78
C GLN A 15 1.64 -1.54 25.48
N ALA A 16 1.15 -1.17 26.68
CA ALA A 16 0.21 -2.00 27.44
C ALA A 16 -1.13 -2.22 26.72
N GLN A 17 -1.64 -1.20 26.03
CA GLN A 17 -2.87 -1.28 25.22
C GLN A 17 -2.64 -2.12 23.96
N LYS A 18 -1.47 -1.96 23.31
CA LYS A 18 -1.07 -2.78 22.17
C LYS A 18 -1.05 -4.27 22.52
N GLU A 19 -0.41 -4.65 23.63
CA GLU A 19 -0.34 -6.04 24.06
C GLU A 19 -1.72 -6.64 24.34
N LYS A 20 -2.58 -5.93 25.08
CA LYS A 20 -3.96 -6.37 25.34
C LYS A 20 -4.78 -6.49 24.06
N PHE A 21 -4.59 -5.57 23.12
CA PHE A 21 -5.27 -5.61 21.82
C PHE A 21 -4.84 -6.83 21.01
N MET A 22 -3.53 -7.11 20.92
CA MET A 22 -3.02 -8.28 20.20
C MET A 22 -3.50 -9.60 20.82
N GLN A 23 -3.50 -9.72 22.15
CA GLN A 23 -4.04 -10.91 22.83
C GLN A 23 -5.51 -11.16 22.49
N ARG A 24 -6.32 -10.10 22.46
CA ARG A 24 -7.74 -10.20 22.07
C ARG A 24 -7.91 -10.56 20.61
N LEU A 25 -7.10 -9.98 19.71
CA LEU A 25 -7.12 -10.34 18.30
C LEU A 25 -6.81 -11.82 18.09
N VAL A 26 -5.77 -12.35 18.72
CA VAL A 26 -5.43 -13.79 18.65
C VAL A 26 -6.58 -14.63 19.20
N GLY A 27 -7.15 -14.26 20.35
CA GLY A 27 -8.28 -14.98 20.95
C GLY A 27 -9.55 -14.96 20.09
N LEU A 28 -9.83 -13.88 19.36
CA LEU A 28 -11.01 -13.75 18.50
C LEU A 28 -10.82 -14.38 17.12
N CYS A 29 -9.65 -14.21 16.51
CA CYS A 29 -9.36 -14.68 15.16
C CYS A 29 -8.86 -16.13 15.13
N GLY A 30 -8.48 -16.69 16.28
CA GLY A 30 -8.07 -18.10 16.41
C GLY A 30 -6.76 -18.44 15.69
N ASN A 31 -5.98 -17.44 15.29
CA ASN A 31 -4.69 -17.63 14.63
C ASN A 31 -3.60 -16.93 15.44
N ASP A 32 -2.66 -17.73 15.96
CA ASP A 32 -1.49 -17.29 16.71
C ASP A 32 -0.25 -17.11 15.83
N SER A 33 -0.33 -17.45 14.54
CA SER A 33 0.74 -17.19 13.58
C SER A 33 0.80 -15.68 13.32
N MET A 34 1.45 -14.94 14.21
CA MET A 34 1.87 -13.58 13.92
C MET A 34 2.87 -13.65 12.76
N VAL A 35 2.39 -13.33 11.57
CA VAL A 35 3.26 -13.11 10.43
C VAL A 35 3.82 -11.71 10.59
N ASP A 36 5.11 -11.61 10.88
CA ASP A 36 5.81 -10.34 10.85
C ASP A 36 5.68 -9.76 9.43
N LEU A 37 4.88 -8.70 9.32
CA LEU A 37 4.69 -8.00 8.06
C LEU A 37 5.78 -6.93 7.95
N PHE A 38 6.78 -7.21 7.13
CA PHE A 38 7.79 -6.23 6.75
C PHE A 38 7.67 -5.90 5.27
N GLU A 39 7.26 -4.66 4.99
CA GLU A 39 7.02 -4.17 3.63
C GLU A 39 7.83 -2.90 3.37
N HIS A 40 8.40 -2.82 2.17
CA HIS A 40 9.01 -1.59 1.67
C HIS A 40 8.11 -0.99 0.60
N GLU A 41 7.80 0.29 0.78
CA GLU A 41 7.01 1.07 -0.16
C GLU A 41 7.82 2.24 -0.70
N LEU A 42 7.84 2.39 -2.03
CA LEU A 42 8.40 3.53 -2.74
C LEU A 42 7.27 4.29 -3.43
N VAL A 43 7.20 5.59 -3.19
CA VAL A 43 6.20 6.47 -3.81
C VAL A 43 6.87 7.26 -4.93
N PHE A 44 6.35 7.13 -6.15
CA PHE A 44 6.83 7.82 -7.32
C PHE A 44 5.91 8.99 -7.66
N ILE A 45 6.52 10.15 -7.80
CA ILE A 45 5.86 11.40 -8.16
C ILE A 45 6.18 11.66 -9.65
N PRO A 46 5.19 12.04 -10.48
CA PRO A 46 5.43 12.35 -11.88
C PRO A 46 6.53 13.43 -12.04
N SER A 47 7.49 13.15 -12.91
CA SER A 47 8.61 14.07 -13.23
C SER A 47 8.22 15.26 -14.11
N THR A 48 7.09 15.18 -14.82
CA THR A 48 6.57 16.28 -15.64
C THR A 48 5.07 16.49 -15.42
N GLN A 49 4.66 17.75 -15.26
CA GLN A 49 3.26 18.14 -15.19
C GLN A 49 2.73 18.31 -16.62
N SER A 50 2.02 17.32 -17.16
CA SER A 50 1.34 17.47 -18.46
C SER A 50 0.02 16.67 -18.51
N PRO A 51 -1.11 17.26 -18.96
CA PRO A 51 -1.27 18.59 -19.58
C PRO A 51 -1.55 19.73 -18.57
N VAL A 52 -1.67 20.97 -19.08
CA VAL A 52 -2.21 22.13 -18.33
C VAL A 52 -3.65 21.80 -17.92
N GLY A 53 -3.86 21.63 -16.63
CA GLY A 53 -5.14 21.30 -16.02
C GLY A 53 -5.11 21.69 -14.54
N PRO A 54 -6.19 21.45 -13.79
CA PRO A 54 -6.15 21.64 -12.35
C PRO A 54 -4.96 20.89 -11.77
N ALA A 55 -4.31 21.45 -10.74
CA ALA A 55 -3.18 20.82 -10.06
C ALA A 55 -3.51 19.34 -9.86
N ARG A 56 -2.76 18.45 -10.54
CA ARG A 56 -2.93 17.02 -10.34
C ARG A 56 -2.68 16.79 -8.87
N ASN A 57 -3.72 16.40 -8.14
CA ASN A 57 -3.58 16.10 -6.73
C ASN A 57 -2.41 15.11 -6.56
N ASP A 58 -1.71 15.20 -5.43
CA ASP A 58 -0.73 14.22 -4.95
C ASP A 58 -1.29 12.77 -4.90
N ASP A 59 -2.58 12.62 -5.17
CA ASP A 59 -3.36 11.38 -5.24
C ASP A 59 -3.03 10.48 -6.44
N VAL A 60 -2.39 10.99 -7.51
CA VAL A 60 -2.00 10.19 -8.70
C VAL A 60 -0.54 9.79 -8.63
N VAL A 61 -0.10 9.32 -7.47
CA VAL A 61 1.22 8.70 -7.30
C VAL A 61 1.17 7.22 -7.65
N LEU A 62 2.29 6.73 -8.18
CA LEU A 62 2.50 5.30 -8.34
C LEU A 62 3.25 4.77 -7.12
N ARG A 63 2.72 3.71 -6.50
CA ARG A 63 3.33 3.08 -5.33
C ARG A 63 3.95 1.75 -5.75
N LEU A 64 5.24 1.56 -5.53
CA LEU A 64 5.89 0.27 -5.64
C LEU A 64 6.00 -0.36 -4.26
N GLN A 65 5.39 -1.53 -4.09
CA GLN A 65 5.42 -2.28 -2.84
C GLN A 65 6.17 -3.59 -3.02
N SER A 66 6.98 -3.94 -2.03
CA SER A 66 7.64 -5.25 -1.92
C SER A 66 7.57 -5.74 -0.49
N LYS A 67 7.05 -6.96 -0.31
CA LYS A 67 7.24 -7.72 0.93
C LYS A 67 8.69 -8.16 1.05
N ILE A 68 9.20 -8.19 2.27
CA ILE A 68 10.54 -8.65 2.61
C ILE A 68 10.35 -9.79 3.62
N ASN A 69 10.49 -11.02 3.14
CA ASN A 69 10.26 -12.22 3.93
C ASN A 69 11.57 -12.89 4.38
N ASN A 70 12.69 -12.55 3.74
CA ASN A 70 14.00 -13.17 4.01
C ASN A 70 15.14 -12.17 3.75
N GLU A 71 16.35 -12.53 4.21
CA GLU A 71 17.53 -11.66 4.10
C GLU A 71 17.96 -11.39 2.65
N LYS A 72 17.71 -12.34 1.73
CA LYS A 72 18.03 -12.17 0.31
C LYS A 72 17.22 -11.01 -0.30
N GLU A 73 15.96 -10.87 0.12
CA GLU A 73 15.07 -9.80 -0.29
C GLU A 73 15.45 -8.43 0.30
N TYR A 74 16.44 -8.33 1.21
CA TYR A 74 17.02 -7.03 1.55
C TYR A 74 17.66 -6.34 0.35
N SER A 75 18.25 -7.10 -0.58
CA SER A 75 18.72 -6.55 -1.83
C SER A 75 17.55 -6.27 -2.78
N MET A 76 17.45 -5.04 -3.28
CA MET A 76 16.40 -4.63 -4.24
C MET A 76 16.36 -5.46 -5.53
N LYS A 77 17.48 -6.10 -5.90
CA LYS A 77 17.60 -6.96 -7.08
C LYS A 77 16.78 -8.24 -6.99
N TYR A 78 16.58 -8.78 -5.78
CA TYR A 78 15.88 -10.06 -5.57
C TYR A 78 14.45 -9.89 -5.09
N ARG A 79 13.97 -8.64 -5.01
CA ARG A 79 12.62 -8.32 -4.54
C ARG A 79 11.59 -8.57 -5.63
N GLN A 80 10.44 -9.12 -5.22
CA GLN A 80 9.25 -9.13 -6.04
C GLN A 80 8.45 -7.85 -5.81
N TRP A 81 8.33 -7.04 -6.85
CA TRP A 81 7.64 -5.77 -6.78
C TRP A 81 6.22 -5.85 -7.30
N PHE A 82 5.36 -5.04 -6.70
CA PHE A 82 3.99 -4.81 -7.12
C PHE A 82 3.79 -3.31 -7.34
N LEU A 83 3.24 -2.96 -8.50
CA LEU A 83 2.75 -1.62 -8.79
C LEU A 83 1.32 -1.49 -8.26
N CYS A 84 1.14 -0.53 -7.37
CA CYS A 84 -0.10 -0.26 -6.68
C CYS A 84 -0.59 1.15 -7.05
N LEU A 85 -1.86 1.21 -7.43
CA LEU A 85 -2.63 2.43 -7.64
C LEU A 85 -3.78 2.41 -6.64
N GLN A 86 -3.88 3.46 -5.83
CA GLN A 86 -4.97 3.66 -4.89
C GLN A 86 -5.71 4.90 -5.31
N GLY A 87 -6.96 4.76 -5.75
CA GLY A 87 -7.78 5.92 -6.07
C GLY A 87 -8.37 6.55 -4.82
N ASN A 88 -8.99 7.70 -5.01
CA ASN A 88 -9.59 8.44 -3.91
C ASN A 88 -10.73 7.63 -3.28
N PRO A 89 -10.87 7.69 -1.94
CA PRO A 89 -12.04 7.17 -1.27
C PRO A 89 -13.31 7.74 -1.88
N GLU A 90 -14.34 6.90 -2.00
CA GLU A 90 -15.64 7.35 -2.44
C GLU A 90 -16.16 8.43 -1.47
N PRO A 91 -16.56 9.62 -1.96
CA PRO A 91 -17.08 10.67 -1.10
C PRO A 91 -18.42 10.21 -0.52
N GLN A 92 -18.50 10.00 0.79
CA GLN A 92 -19.71 9.49 1.42
C GLN A 92 -20.11 10.31 2.64
N ARG A 93 -21.38 10.76 2.63
CA ARG A 93 -22.03 11.49 3.73
C ARG A 93 -22.68 10.57 4.79
N ALA A 94 -22.56 9.24 4.71
CA ALA A 94 -23.33 8.33 5.57
C ALA A 94 -22.79 6.90 5.83
N ARG A 95 -21.64 6.45 5.28
CA ARG A 95 -21.10 5.12 5.62
C ARG A 95 -20.02 5.21 6.70
N THR A 96 -19.92 4.15 7.51
CA THR A 96 -18.94 4.02 8.60
C THR A 96 -17.58 3.48 8.16
N VAL A 97 -17.43 3.08 6.89
CA VAL A 97 -16.24 2.44 6.32
C VAL A 97 -15.67 3.27 5.17
N THR A 98 -14.35 3.25 5.02
CA THR A 98 -13.69 3.85 3.85
C THR A 98 -13.70 2.84 2.72
N VAL A 99 -14.18 3.25 1.54
CA VAL A 99 -14.17 2.44 0.32
C VAL A 99 -13.35 3.16 -0.73
N ARG A 100 -12.34 2.50 -1.32
CA ARG A 100 -11.51 3.08 -2.38
C ARG A 100 -11.22 2.06 -3.50
N PRO A 101 -11.12 2.49 -4.77
CA PRO A 101 -10.68 1.61 -5.83
C PRO A 101 -9.17 1.35 -5.71
N ILE A 102 -8.76 0.11 -5.92
CA ILE A 102 -7.37 -0.32 -5.88
C ILE A 102 -7.00 -1.11 -7.15
N SER A 103 -5.78 -0.93 -7.62
CA SER A 103 -5.19 -1.80 -8.65
C SER A 103 -3.81 -2.23 -8.19
N ARG A 104 -3.53 -3.53 -8.30
CA ARG A 104 -2.26 -4.13 -7.92
C ARG A 104 -1.80 -5.05 -9.03
N VAL A 105 -0.59 -4.80 -9.54
CA VAL A 105 -0.01 -5.56 -10.65
C VAL A 105 1.39 -6.01 -10.28
N GLN A 106 1.71 -7.28 -10.49
CA GLN A 106 3.06 -7.80 -10.30
C GLN A 106 3.96 -7.36 -11.45
N LEU A 107 5.14 -6.83 -11.13
CA LEU A 107 6.14 -6.43 -12.14
C LEU A 107 7.31 -7.39 -12.19
N SER A 108 7.97 -7.47 -13.34
CA SER A 108 9.19 -8.25 -13.56
C SER A 108 10.20 -7.46 -14.40
N GLY A 109 11.49 -7.67 -14.18
CA GLY A 109 12.56 -6.99 -14.92
C GLY A 109 13.08 -5.73 -14.22
N ASP A 110 13.62 -4.79 -15.00
CA ASP A 110 14.17 -3.52 -14.50
C ASP A 110 13.05 -2.50 -14.25
N ILE A 111 12.52 -2.55 -13.04
CA ILE A 111 11.35 -1.75 -12.65
C ILE A 111 11.68 -0.28 -12.56
N PHE A 112 12.88 0.09 -12.09
CA PHE A 112 13.28 1.50 -11.97
C PHE A 112 13.42 2.15 -13.35
N ARG A 113 13.99 1.42 -14.32
CA ARG A 113 14.03 1.89 -15.70
C ARG A 113 12.63 1.98 -16.33
N PHE A 114 11.74 1.05 -16.00
CA PHE A 114 10.34 1.11 -16.41
C PHE A 114 9.64 2.37 -15.85
N MET A 115 9.75 2.64 -14.55
CA MET A 115 9.17 3.85 -13.93
C MET A 115 9.71 5.12 -14.58
N LYS A 116 11.03 5.20 -14.82
CA LYS A 116 11.66 6.31 -15.52
C LYS A 116 11.10 6.50 -16.94
N SER A 117 10.84 5.40 -17.66
CA SER A 117 10.25 5.47 -19.01
C SER A 117 8.80 5.97 -19.02
N LEU A 118 8.07 5.78 -17.91
CA LEU A 118 6.72 6.32 -17.72
C LEU A 118 6.72 7.81 -17.32
N GLY A 119 7.89 8.43 -17.14
CA GLY A 119 8.00 9.81 -16.70
C GLY A 119 7.80 9.99 -15.19
N TYR A 120 8.17 8.99 -14.38
CA TYR A 120 8.19 9.02 -12.92
C TYR A 120 9.62 8.87 -12.37
#